data_AF-A0A8S0T1K2-F1
#
_entry.id   AF-A0A8S0T1K2-F1
#
_cell.length_a   1.000
_cell.length_b   1.000
_cell.length_c   1.000
_cell.angle_alpha   90.00
_cell.angle_beta   90.00
_cell.angle_gamma   90.00
#
_symmetry.space_group_name_H-M   'P 1'
#
loop_
_entity.id
_entity.type
_entity.pdbx_description
1 polymer ?
#
loop_
_entity_poly.entity_id
_entity_poly.type
_entity_poly.pdbx_seq_one_letter_code
_entity_poly.pdbx_strand_id
1 'polypeptide(L)'
;MVSIGGINLRPRMPLKQVLPEDPEEEEYRHWRKKLLYLSSPNSIKMAFKFSWISLFRIFLLWLLIAAIITACLTLPVEKLLKDFLVWIEQDLGPWGPLVLAVAYIPLTVLAVPASVLTLGGGYLFGLPVGFVADSIGATIGSGAAFLLGRTIGRSFVISKLKDYPQFNAVAIAIRKSGFKIVLLLRLVPLLPFNVLNYLLSVTPVSIGHYMLASWLGMMPITFALVYVGTTLKDLSDVTHGWGEFSKTRWALIVLGLVVSGKF
;
A
#
# COMPACT_ATOMS: atom_id res chain seq x y z
N MET A 1 66.23 -20.78 -52.52
CA MET A 1 66.94 -20.12 -53.63
C MET A 1 67.25 -21.17 -54.69
N VAL A 2 66.46 -21.22 -55.75
CA VAL A 2 66.86 -21.76 -57.06
C VAL A 2 66.38 -20.70 -58.06
N SER A 3 67.33 -20.10 -58.77
CA SER A 3 67.12 -18.96 -59.67
C SER A 3 67.40 -19.42 -61.09
N ILE A 4 66.36 -19.50 -61.92
CA ILE A 4 66.47 -19.63 -63.38
C ILE A 4 65.52 -18.59 -63.98
N GLY A 5 66.07 -17.70 -64.81
CA GLY A 5 65.30 -16.84 -65.71
C GLY A 5 64.72 -15.58 -65.07
N GLY A 6 65.39 -14.45 -65.27
CA GLY A 6 64.98 -13.14 -64.78
C GLY A 6 63.79 -12.55 -65.52
N ILE A 7 62.58 -13.04 -65.20
CA ILE A 7 61.31 -12.39 -65.55
C ILE A 7 60.46 -12.32 -64.29
N ASN A 8 60.45 -11.16 -63.64
CA ASN A 8 59.60 -10.88 -62.49
C ASN A 8 58.14 -10.74 -62.95
N LEU A 9 57.38 -11.84 -62.93
CA LEU A 9 55.93 -11.79 -63.07
C LEU A 9 55.34 -11.31 -61.74
N ARG A 10 54.94 -10.03 -61.68
CA ARG A 10 54.12 -9.54 -60.55
C ARG A 10 52.77 -10.28 -60.57
N PRO A 11 52.30 -10.85 -59.44
CA PRO A 11 50.94 -11.38 -59.38
C PRO A 11 49.92 -10.26 -59.64
N ARG A 12 48.98 -10.50 -60.57
CA ARG A 12 47.82 -9.61 -60.79
C ARG A 12 47.00 -9.54 -59.49
N MET A 13 46.94 -8.37 -58.87
CA MET A 13 46.00 -8.09 -57.80
C MET A 13 44.56 -8.27 -58.32
N PRO A 14 43.67 -8.97 -57.61
CA PRO A 14 42.25 -8.94 -57.93
C PRO A 14 41.72 -7.51 -57.71
N LEU A 15 41.05 -6.96 -58.71
CA LEU A 15 40.42 -5.64 -58.75
C LEU A 15 39.26 -5.54 -57.74
N LYS A 16 39.55 -5.52 -56.43
CA LYS A 16 38.51 -5.25 -55.40
C LYS A 16 38.97 -4.46 -54.18
N GLN A 17 40.09 -3.77 -54.27
CA GLN A 17 40.58 -2.81 -53.28
C GLN A 17 41.29 -1.74 -54.11
N VAL A 18 40.82 -0.51 -54.27
CA VAL A 18 40.54 0.49 -53.26
C VAL A 18 39.62 1.54 -53.91
N LEU A 19 38.37 1.63 -53.47
CA LEU A 19 37.60 2.87 -53.52
C LEU A 19 37.37 3.25 -52.06
N PRO A 20 37.55 4.53 -51.65
CA PRO A 20 37.22 4.95 -50.30
C PRO A 20 35.75 4.59 -50.05
N GLU A 21 35.47 3.75 -49.04
CA GLU A 21 34.09 3.51 -48.63
C GLU A 21 33.53 4.87 -48.19
N ASP A 22 32.56 5.37 -48.95
CA ASP A 22 31.86 6.59 -48.62
C ASP A 22 31.18 6.40 -47.25
N PRO A 23 31.49 7.22 -46.23
CA PRO A 23 30.88 7.10 -44.91
C PRO A 23 29.35 7.13 -44.97
N GLU A 24 28.76 7.83 -45.94
CA GLU A 24 27.31 7.84 -46.14
C GLU A 24 26.78 6.47 -46.59
N GLU A 25 27.54 5.71 -47.37
CA GLU A 25 27.13 4.40 -47.88
C GLU A 25 27.20 3.31 -46.80
N GLU A 26 28.13 3.43 -45.85
CA GLU A 26 28.16 2.58 -44.66
C GLU A 26 26.97 2.86 -43.73
N GLU A 27 26.65 4.14 -43.51
CA GLU A 27 25.45 4.55 -42.79
C GLU A 27 24.17 4.07 -43.47
N TYR A 28 24.08 4.19 -44.80
CA TYR A 28 22.92 3.72 -45.56
C TYR A 28 22.77 2.20 -45.48
N ARG A 29 23.88 1.44 -45.54
CA ARG A 29 23.87 -0.02 -45.35
C ARG A 29 23.44 -0.41 -43.93
N HIS A 30 23.86 0.36 -42.92
CA HIS A 30 23.42 0.18 -41.53
C HIS A 30 21.91 0.37 -41.41
N TRP A 31 21.38 1.49 -41.89
CA TRP A 31 19.94 1.79 -41.85
C TRP A 31 19.11 0.83 -42.68
N ARG A 32 19.62 0.39 -43.84
CA ARG A 32 18.94 -0.61 -44.68
C ARG A 32 18.80 -1.95 -43.98
N LYS A 33 19.84 -2.45 -43.30
CA LYS A 33 19.75 -3.67 -42.49
C LYS A 33 18.76 -3.53 -41.34
N LYS A 34 18.75 -2.36 -40.68
CA LYS A 34 17.81 -2.06 -39.59
C LYS A 34 16.36 -1.99 -40.06
N LEU A 35 16.10 -1.36 -41.21
CA LEU A 35 14.78 -1.30 -41.85
C LEU A 35 14.29 -2.67 -42.30
N LEU A 36 15.16 -3.50 -42.88
CA LEU A 36 14.84 -4.88 -43.26
C LEU A 36 14.53 -5.77 -42.05
N TYR A 37 15.21 -5.54 -40.93
CA TYR A 37 14.91 -6.23 -39.66
C TYR A 37 13.55 -5.79 -39.08
N LEU A 38 13.24 -4.50 -39.12
CA LEU A 38 11.97 -3.94 -38.66
C LEU A 38 10.78 -4.34 -39.54
N SER A 39 10.98 -4.47 -40.85
CA SER A 39 9.97 -4.92 -41.82
C SER A 39 9.73 -6.44 -41.81
N SER A 40 10.54 -7.22 -41.09
CA SER A 40 10.40 -8.67 -41.04
C SER A 40 9.10 -9.06 -40.31
N PRO A 41 8.25 -9.96 -40.85
CA PRO A 41 7.05 -10.41 -40.16
C PRO A 41 7.33 -11.09 -38.80
N ASN A 42 8.58 -11.47 -38.52
CA ASN A 42 9.00 -12.04 -37.24
C ASN A 42 9.27 -11.00 -36.12
N SER A 43 9.59 -9.74 -36.45
CA SER A 43 9.73 -8.67 -35.46
C SER A 43 8.37 -8.23 -34.90
N ILE A 44 7.34 -8.24 -35.76
CA ILE A 44 5.93 -7.99 -35.38
C ILE A 44 5.41 -9.09 -34.44
N LYS A 45 5.77 -10.36 -34.69
CA LYS A 45 5.46 -11.49 -33.78
C LYS A 45 6.13 -11.38 -32.41
N MET A 46 7.25 -10.65 -32.32
CA MET A 46 7.98 -10.43 -31.07
C MET A 46 7.33 -9.35 -30.19
N ALA A 47 6.67 -8.35 -30.80
CA ALA A 47 5.94 -7.29 -30.11
C ALA A 47 4.60 -7.78 -29.51
N PHE A 48 4.04 -8.87 -30.04
CA PHE A 48 2.73 -9.42 -29.63
C PHE A 48 2.85 -10.82 -29.01
N LYS A 49 3.83 -11.04 -28.13
CA LYS A 49 3.77 -12.18 -27.20
C LYS A 49 2.84 -11.83 -26.02
N PHE A 50 1.60 -11.48 -26.35
CA PHE A 50 0.51 -11.31 -25.39
C PHE A 50 0.19 -12.68 -24.78
N SER A 51 0.89 -13.00 -23.70
CA SER A 51 0.81 -14.30 -23.07
C SER A 51 -0.57 -14.44 -22.44
N TRP A 52 -1.36 -15.43 -22.88
CA TRP A 52 -2.64 -15.81 -22.27
C TRP A 52 -2.53 -16.04 -20.76
N ILE A 53 -1.34 -16.39 -20.27
CA ILE A 53 -1.00 -16.49 -18.85
C ILE A 53 -1.03 -15.13 -18.13
N SER A 54 -0.66 -14.03 -18.79
CA SER A 54 -0.76 -12.68 -18.22
C SER A 54 -2.22 -12.23 -18.12
N LEU A 55 -3.04 -12.53 -19.13
CA LEU A 55 -4.48 -12.30 -19.06
C LEU A 55 -5.15 -13.11 -17.94
N PHE A 56 -4.81 -14.39 -17.84
CA PHE A 56 -5.31 -15.25 -16.77
C PHE A 56 -4.89 -14.74 -15.39
N ARG A 57 -3.64 -14.28 -15.23
CA ARG A 57 -3.16 -13.65 -13.98
C ARG A 57 -3.89 -12.35 -13.65
N ILE A 58 -4.13 -11.50 -14.64
CA ILE A 58 -4.87 -10.24 -14.47
C ILE A 58 -6.32 -10.56 -14.08
N PHE A 59 -6.95 -11.51 -14.76
CA PHE A 59 -8.28 -12.01 -14.41
C PHE A 59 -8.33 -12.58 -12.99
N LEU A 60 -7.34 -13.38 -12.59
CA LEU A 60 -7.26 -13.96 -11.25
C LEU A 60 -7.00 -12.91 -10.16
N LEU A 61 -6.23 -11.86 -10.46
CA LEU A 61 -6.07 -10.69 -9.60
C LEU A 61 -7.38 -9.90 -9.47
N TRP A 62 -8.08 -9.66 -10.57
CA TRP A 62 -9.39 -9.01 -10.55
C TRP A 62 -10.43 -9.84 -9.81
N LEU A 63 -10.38 -11.16 -9.93
CA LEU A 63 -11.25 -12.08 -9.21
C LEU A 63 -10.93 -12.11 -7.71
N LEU A 64 -9.65 -12.04 -7.33
CA LEU A 64 -9.22 -11.91 -5.94
C LEU A 64 -9.68 -10.56 -5.35
N ILE A 65 -9.48 -9.46 -6.09
CA ILE A 65 -9.93 -8.12 -5.69
C ILE A 65 -11.45 -8.10 -5.57
N ALA A 66 -12.18 -8.65 -6.54
CA ALA A 66 -13.62 -8.77 -6.51
C ALA A 66 -14.08 -9.64 -5.33
N ALA A 67 -13.44 -10.77 -5.06
CA ALA A 67 -13.75 -11.62 -3.91
C ALA A 67 -13.49 -10.90 -2.58
N ILE A 68 -12.44 -10.10 -2.46
CA ILE A 68 -12.16 -9.28 -1.27
C ILE A 68 -13.21 -8.16 -1.13
N ILE A 69 -13.57 -7.49 -2.23
CA ILE A 69 -14.62 -6.45 -2.22
C ILE A 69 -15.97 -7.07 -1.87
N THR A 70 -16.34 -8.17 -2.50
CA THR A 70 -17.56 -8.91 -2.21
C THR A 70 -17.56 -9.39 -0.77
N ALA A 71 -16.46 -9.98 -0.26
CA ALA A 71 -16.35 -10.35 1.14
C ALA A 71 -16.47 -9.14 2.08
N CYS A 72 -15.85 -8.00 1.78
CA CYS A 72 -16.02 -6.77 2.57
C CYS A 72 -17.44 -6.21 2.52
N LEU A 73 -18.18 -6.42 1.43
CA LEU A 73 -19.57 -5.94 1.25
C LEU A 73 -20.63 -6.94 1.75
N THR A 74 -20.34 -8.23 1.75
CA THR A 74 -21.28 -9.30 2.14
C THR A 74 -21.06 -9.78 3.57
N LEU A 75 -19.82 -9.73 4.07
CA LEU A 75 -19.58 -9.93 5.50
C LEU A 75 -20.09 -8.70 6.23
N PRO A 76 -20.91 -8.86 7.28
CA PRO A 76 -21.30 -7.76 8.13
C PRO A 76 -20.12 -7.41 9.05
N VAL A 77 -19.00 -6.98 8.46
CA VAL A 77 -17.77 -6.61 9.17
C VAL A 77 -18.07 -5.56 10.23
N GLU A 78 -18.98 -4.63 9.93
CA GLU A 78 -19.48 -3.66 10.90
C GLU A 78 -20.15 -4.31 12.11
N LYS A 79 -21.00 -5.33 11.89
CA LYS A 79 -21.66 -6.05 12.98
C LYS A 79 -20.66 -6.87 13.77
N LEU A 80 -19.74 -7.56 13.10
CA LEU A 80 -18.71 -8.37 13.72
C LEU A 80 -17.75 -7.52 14.57
N LEU A 81 -17.40 -6.33 14.09
CA LEU A 81 -16.61 -5.36 14.83
C LEU A 81 -17.37 -4.74 15.99
N LYS A 82 -18.67 -4.43 15.82
CA LYS A 82 -19.53 -3.97 16.93
C LYS A 82 -19.66 -5.05 18.00
N ASP A 83 -19.98 -6.29 17.62
CA ASP A 83 -20.10 -7.43 18.54
C ASP A 83 -18.77 -7.69 19.27
N PHE A 84 -17.64 -7.55 18.57
CA PHE A 84 -16.30 -7.63 19.17
C PHE A 84 -16.02 -6.51 20.16
N LEU A 85 -16.38 -5.26 19.84
CA LEU A 85 -16.22 -4.12 20.73
C LEU A 85 -17.12 -4.23 21.98
N VAL A 86 -18.36 -4.69 21.81
CA VAL A 86 -19.29 -4.96 22.91
C VAL A 86 -18.77 -6.08 23.80
N TRP A 87 -18.25 -7.16 23.21
CA TRP A 87 -17.61 -8.25 23.95
C TRP A 87 -16.41 -7.76 24.77
N ILE A 88 -15.58 -6.89 24.19
CA ILE A 88 -14.45 -6.26 24.91
C ILE A 88 -14.94 -5.46 26.12
N GLU A 89 -16.01 -4.67 25.95
CA GLU A 89 -16.57 -3.85 27.02
C GLU A 89 -17.14 -4.70 28.16
N GLN A 90 -17.85 -5.77 27.82
CA GLN A 90 -18.60 -6.58 28.78
C GLN A 90 -17.74 -7.60 29.53
N ASP A 91 -16.82 -8.28 28.83
CA ASP A 91 -16.14 -9.47 29.38
C ASP A 91 -14.66 -9.25 29.77
N LEU A 92 -14.00 -8.19 29.25
CA LEU A 92 -12.54 -8.04 29.41
C LEU A 92 -12.09 -6.99 30.42
N GLY A 93 -12.96 -6.06 30.81
CA GLY A 93 -12.68 -5.05 31.83
C GLY A 93 -11.30 -4.37 31.62
N PRO A 94 -10.34 -4.46 32.57
CA PRO A 94 -9.03 -3.81 32.46
C PRO A 94 -8.13 -4.33 31.32
N TRP A 95 -8.35 -5.55 30.82
CA TRP A 95 -7.53 -6.16 29.76
C TRP A 95 -7.98 -5.79 28.35
N GLY A 96 -9.12 -5.11 28.21
CA GLY A 96 -9.69 -4.71 26.93
C GLY A 96 -8.71 -4.00 25.98
N PRO A 97 -7.90 -3.01 26.44
CA PRO A 97 -6.94 -2.32 25.59
C PRO A 97 -5.85 -3.25 25.01
N LEU A 98 -5.42 -4.25 25.78
CA LEU A 98 -4.42 -5.22 25.32
C LEU A 98 -5.00 -6.10 24.21
N VAL A 99 -6.23 -6.59 24.39
CA VAL A 99 -6.90 -7.43 23.39
C VAL A 99 -7.21 -6.65 22.12
N LEU A 100 -7.59 -5.38 22.25
CA LEU A 100 -7.76 -4.49 21.10
C LEU A 100 -6.42 -4.31 20.35
N ALA A 101 -5.31 -4.09 21.06
CA ALA A 101 -3.98 -4.00 20.45
C ALA A 101 -3.55 -5.30 19.74
N VAL A 102 -3.87 -6.47 20.30
CA VAL A 102 -3.59 -7.76 19.67
C VAL A 102 -4.47 -7.98 18.43
N ALA A 103 -5.74 -7.56 18.47
CA ALA A 103 -6.66 -7.67 17.35
C ALA A 103 -6.21 -6.88 16.12
N TYR A 104 -5.46 -5.78 16.28
CA TYR A 104 -4.87 -5.06 15.15
C TYR A 104 -4.01 -5.96 14.26
N ILE A 105 -3.37 -7.00 14.78
CA ILE A 105 -2.46 -7.87 14.01
C ILE A 105 -3.23 -8.63 12.92
N PRO A 106 -4.17 -9.54 13.24
CA PRO A 106 -4.91 -10.27 12.22
C PRO A 106 -5.74 -9.34 11.35
N LEU A 107 -6.33 -8.27 11.90
CA LEU A 107 -7.17 -7.36 11.11
C LEU A 107 -6.35 -6.56 10.09
N THR A 108 -5.15 -6.08 10.47
CA THR A 108 -4.24 -5.40 9.53
C THR A 108 -3.74 -6.35 8.45
N VAL A 109 -3.43 -7.60 8.81
CA VAL A 109 -2.97 -8.62 7.85
C VAL A 109 -4.08 -8.98 6.86
N LEU A 110 -5.31 -9.14 7.34
CA LEU A 110 -6.51 -9.41 6.54
C LEU A 110 -7.02 -8.18 5.77
N ALA A 111 -6.29 -7.07 5.84
CA ALA A 111 -6.63 -5.81 5.18
C ALA A 111 -7.99 -5.22 5.61
N VAL A 112 -8.43 -5.51 6.83
CA VAL A 112 -9.62 -4.90 7.44
C VAL A 112 -9.35 -3.41 7.71
N PRO A 113 -10.35 -2.52 7.55
CA PRO A 113 -10.20 -1.10 7.86
C PRO A 113 -9.83 -0.86 9.34
N ALA A 114 -8.60 -0.43 9.58
CA ALA A 114 -8.09 -0.12 10.92
C ALA A 114 -8.83 1.04 11.62
N SER A 115 -9.49 1.91 10.86
CA SER A 115 -10.23 3.06 11.38
C SER A 115 -11.35 2.67 12.34
N VAL A 116 -12.00 1.52 12.12
CA VAL A 116 -13.10 1.07 12.98
C VAL A 116 -12.59 0.65 14.35
N LEU A 117 -11.45 -0.05 14.40
CA LEU A 117 -10.76 -0.37 15.65
C LEU A 117 -10.33 0.89 16.38
N THR A 118 -9.75 1.87 15.66
CA THR A 118 -9.27 3.12 16.29
C THR A 118 -10.41 3.95 16.89
N LEU A 119 -11.52 4.05 16.16
CA LEU A 119 -12.73 4.71 16.66
C LEU A 119 -13.32 3.96 17.86
N GLY A 120 -13.36 2.63 17.79
CA GLY A 120 -13.82 1.77 18.88
C GLY A 120 -12.95 1.87 20.13
N GLY A 121 -11.63 1.95 19.98
CA GLY A 121 -10.69 2.15 21.08
C GLY A 121 -10.91 3.47 21.82
N GLY A 122 -11.13 4.56 21.07
CA GLY A 122 -11.52 5.85 21.64
C GLY A 122 -12.89 5.82 22.31
N TYR A 123 -13.89 5.21 21.66
CA TYR A 123 -15.23 5.06 22.22
C TYR A 123 -15.21 4.27 23.53
N LEU A 124 -14.54 3.11 23.59
CA LEU A 124 -14.56 2.27 24.78
C LEU A 124 -13.68 2.81 25.91
N PHE A 125 -12.43 3.16 25.61
CA PHE A 125 -11.38 3.36 26.62
C PHE A 125 -10.99 4.82 26.86
N GLY A 126 -11.58 5.76 26.12
CA GLY A 126 -11.18 7.15 26.22
C GLY A 126 -9.89 7.46 25.45
N LEU A 127 -9.50 8.74 25.49
CA LEU A 127 -8.40 9.25 24.67
C LEU A 127 -7.03 8.67 25.06
N PRO A 128 -6.58 8.73 26.33
CA PRO A 128 -5.21 8.32 26.67
C PRO A 128 -4.99 6.80 26.52
N VAL A 129 -5.95 5.98 26.95
CA VAL A 129 -5.81 4.52 26.90
C VAL A 129 -6.04 3.99 25.50
N GLY A 130 -7.09 4.46 24.81
CA GLY A 130 -7.37 4.10 23.42
C GLY A 130 -6.21 4.48 22.49
N PHE A 131 -5.68 5.70 22.64
CA PHE A 131 -4.54 6.16 21.83
C PHE A 131 -3.29 5.29 21.99
N VAL A 132 -2.91 4.94 23.22
CA VAL A 132 -1.73 4.11 23.47
C VAL A 132 -1.94 2.69 22.92
N ALA A 133 -3.10 2.09 23.18
CA ALA A 133 -3.44 0.75 22.70
C ALA A 133 -3.46 0.69 21.16
N ASP A 134 -4.11 1.65 20.50
CA ASP A 134 -4.21 1.72 19.05
C ASP A 134 -2.85 2.02 18.41
N SER A 135 -2.06 2.90 19.01
CA SER A 135 -0.72 3.24 18.51
C SER A 135 0.20 2.02 18.51
N ILE A 136 0.22 1.26 19.62
CA ILE A 136 1.04 0.05 19.74
C ILE A 136 0.48 -1.04 18.82
N GLY A 137 -0.83 -1.30 18.87
CA GLY A 137 -1.49 -2.32 18.06
C GLY A 137 -1.30 -2.10 16.58
N ALA A 138 -1.55 -0.88 16.09
CA ALA A 138 -1.39 -0.54 14.68
C ALA A 138 0.08 -0.60 14.23
N THR A 139 1.03 -0.24 15.10
CA THR A 139 2.46 -0.35 14.80
C THR A 139 2.89 -1.82 14.67
N ILE A 140 2.48 -2.68 15.60
CA ILE A 140 2.79 -4.12 15.55
C ILE A 140 2.08 -4.79 14.37
N GLY A 141 0.80 -4.50 14.16
CA GLY A 141 0.02 -5.04 13.04
C GLY A 141 0.58 -4.64 11.68
N SER A 142 0.96 -3.36 11.51
CA SER A 142 1.63 -2.90 10.28
C SER A 142 3.01 -3.54 10.09
N GLY A 143 3.73 -3.81 11.18
CA GLY A 143 4.99 -4.55 11.19
C GLY A 143 4.81 -5.99 10.75
N ALA A 144 3.78 -6.68 11.25
CA ALA A 144 3.44 -8.05 10.87
C ALA A 144 3.07 -8.14 9.39
N ALA A 145 2.19 -7.27 8.89
CA ALA A 145 1.82 -7.22 7.47
C ALA A 145 3.04 -6.93 6.58
N PHE A 146 3.93 -6.03 7.01
CA PHE A 146 5.17 -5.73 6.32
C PHE A 146 6.12 -6.94 6.29
N LEU A 147 6.27 -7.68 7.40
CA LEU A 147 7.13 -8.87 7.46
C LEU A 147 6.57 -10.01 6.59
N LEU A 148 5.25 -10.22 6.61
CA LEU A 148 4.59 -11.20 5.75
C LEU A 148 4.77 -10.87 4.27
N GLY A 149 4.52 -9.61 3.88
CA GLY A 149 4.76 -9.16 2.50
C GLY A 149 6.21 -9.30 2.08
N ARG A 150 7.15 -9.05 2.99
CA ARG A 150 8.58 -9.15 2.72
C ARG A 150 9.07 -10.59 2.57
N THR A 151 8.55 -11.52 3.35
CA THR A 151 8.98 -12.92 3.33
C THR A 151 8.34 -13.69 2.19
N ILE A 152 7.04 -13.48 1.94
CA ILE A 152 6.26 -14.24 0.96
C ILE A 152 6.22 -13.53 -0.40
N GLY A 153 5.93 -12.22 -0.41
CA GLY A 153 5.63 -11.46 -1.63
C GLY A 153 6.86 -10.88 -2.35
N ARG A 154 7.93 -10.57 -1.62
CA ARG A 154 9.07 -9.80 -2.15
C ARG A 154 9.75 -10.46 -3.34
N SER A 155 10.05 -11.75 -3.28
CA SER A 155 10.74 -12.47 -4.37
C SER A 155 9.90 -12.48 -5.65
N PHE A 156 8.59 -12.69 -5.53
CA PHE A 156 7.67 -12.64 -6.66
C PHE A 156 7.62 -11.24 -7.28
N VAL A 157 7.42 -10.22 -6.46
CA VAL A 157 7.30 -8.83 -6.93
C VAL A 157 8.59 -8.32 -7.56
N ILE A 158 9.75 -8.57 -6.94
CA ILE A 158 11.05 -8.17 -7.51
C ILE A 158 11.29 -8.88 -8.84
N SER A 159 10.98 -10.18 -8.96
CA SER A 159 11.15 -10.91 -10.23
C SER A 159 10.35 -10.31 -11.38
N LYS A 160 9.23 -9.66 -11.08
CA LYS A 160 8.33 -9.01 -12.05
C LYS A 160 8.67 -7.55 -12.31
N LEU A 161 9.15 -6.83 -11.29
CA LEU A 161 9.36 -5.39 -11.36
C LEU A 161 10.82 -4.97 -11.60
N LYS A 162 11.78 -5.89 -11.52
CA LYS A 162 13.22 -5.59 -11.72
C LYS A 162 13.53 -4.90 -13.06
N ASP A 163 12.75 -5.19 -14.10
CA ASP A 163 12.96 -4.69 -15.46
C ASP A 163 12.31 -3.30 -15.67
N TYR A 164 11.55 -2.80 -14.69
CA TYR A 164 10.90 -1.50 -14.76
C TYR A 164 11.79 -0.40 -14.16
N PRO A 165 12.18 0.62 -14.94
CA PRO A 165 13.09 1.67 -14.46
C PRO A 165 12.50 2.48 -13.31
N GLN A 166 11.17 2.65 -13.26
CA GLN A 166 10.48 3.37 -12.18
C GLN A 166 10.64 2.66 -10.83
N PHE A 167 10.55 1.32 -10.81
CA PHE A 167 10.72 0.54 -9.57
C PHE A 167 12.14 0.66 -9.03
N ASN A 168 13.15 0.61 -9.92
CA ASN A 168 14.54 0.79 -9.53
C ASN A 168 14.82 2.22 -9.03
N ALA A 169 14.26 3.25 -9.66
CA ALA A 169 14.38 4.62 -9.19
C ALA A 169 13.79 4.81 -7.78
N VAL A 170 12.60 4.25 -7.54
CA VAL A 170 11.96 4.26 -6.21
C VAL A 170 12.81 3.49 -5.19
N ALA A 171 13.32 2.31 -5.54
CA ALA A 171 14.18 1.52 -4.65
C ALA A 171 15.48 2.27 -4.29
N ILE A 172 16.09 2.99 -5.23
CA ILE A 172 17.28 3.82 -4.99
C ILE A 172 16.95 4.99 -4.04
N ALA A 173 15.84 5.69 -4.28
CA ALA A 173 15.40 6.80 -3.41
C ALA A 173 15.14 6.31 -1.98
N ILE A 174 14.45 5.18 -1.85
CA ILE A 174 14.17 4.53 -0.56
C ILE A 174 15.44 4.04 0.14
N ARG A 175 16.45 3.58 -0.61
CA ARG A 175 17.73 3.19 -0.02
C ARG A 175 18.46 4.38 0.63
N LYS A 176 18.34 5.57 0.05
CA LYS A 176 19.00 6.79 0.56
C LYS A 176 18.26 7.42 1.74
N SER A 177 16.92 7.43 1.69
CA SER A 177 16.08 8.19 2.65
C SER A 177 14.84 7.42 3.12
N GLY A 178 14.95 6.11 3.30
CA GLY A 178 13.81 5.22 3.58
C GLY A 178 12.94 5.65 4.75
N PHE A 179 13.54 6.08 5.86
CA PHE A 179 12.79 6.60 7.01
C PHE A 179 11.92 7.81 6.66
N LYS A 180 12.51 8.83 6.03
CA LYS A 180 11.80 10.07 5.67
C LYS A 180 10.67 9.79 4.68
N ILE A 181 10.92 8.89 3.71
CA ILE A 181 9.91 8.51 2.72
C ILE A 181 8.73 7.82 3.39
N VAL A 182 8.98 6.84 4.27
CA VAL A 182 7.91 6.16 5.02
C VAL A 182 7.14 7.15 5.89
N LEU A 183 7.84 8.03 6.62
CA LEU A 183 7.22 9.04 7.47
C LEU A 183 6.29 9.96 6.68
N LEU A 184 6.77 10.49 5.55
CA LEU A 184 5.97 11.38 4.69
C LEU A 184 4.76 10.67 4.09
N LEU A 185 4.89 9.42 3.66
CA LEU A 185 3.78 8.62 3.13
C LEU A 185 2.72 8.30 4.19
N ARG A 186 3.10 8.31 5.47
CA ARG A 186 2.18 8.10 6.61
C ARG A 186 1.49 9.40 7.03
N LEU A 187 2.22 10.51 7.00
CA LEU A 187 1.66 11.84 7.29
C LEU A 187 0.72 12.33 6.18
N VAL A 188 1.06 12.05 4.92
CA VAL A 188 0.23 12.33 3.75
C VAL A 188 -0.22 11.00 3.16
N PRO A 189 -1.29 10.39 3.70
CA PRO A 189 -1.74 9.06 3.27
C PRO A 189 -2.37 9.13 1.87
N LEU A 190 -1.54 9.10 0.84
CA LEU A 190 -1.96 8.99 -0.56
C LEU A 190 -2.50 7.60 -0.89
N LEU A 191 -2.12 6.59 -0.10
CA LEU A 191 -2.45 5.20 -0.29
C LEU A 191 -3.18 4.65 0.94
N PRO A 192 -4.09 3.67 0.75
CA PRO A 192 -4.73 2.99 1.87
C PRO A 192 -3.70 2.33 2.79
N PHE A 193 -3.97 2.33 4.10
CA PHE A 193 -3.06 1.82 5.14
C PHE A 193 -2.50 0.43 4.82
N ASN A 194 -3.37 -0.51 4.49
CA ASN A 194 -2.99 -1.91 4.22
C ASN A 194 -2.15 -2.04 2.94
N VAL A 195 -2.50 -1.32 1.89
CA VAL A 195 -1.75 -1.29 0.62
C VAL A 195 -0.34 -0.75 0.86
N LEU A 196 -0.21 0.33 1.62
CA LEU A 196 1.07 0.95 1.93
C LEU A 196 2.00 -0.01 2.71
N ASN A 197 1.45 -0.79 3.66
CA ASN A 197 2.21 -1.79 4.43
C ASN A 197 2.87 -2.83 3.51
N TYR A 198 2.09 -3.38 2.57
CA TYR A 198 2.60 -4.37 1.61
C TYR A 198 3.50 -3.74 0.54
N LEU A 199 3.20 -2.53 0.07
CA LEU A 199 4.04 -1.83 -0.91
C LEU A 199 5.44 -1.57 -0.34
N LEU A 200 5.52 -1.09 0.91
CA LEU A 200 6.79 -0.82 1.56
C LEU A 200 7.58 -2.10 1.85
N SER A 201 6.90 -3.24 2.05
CA SER A 201 7.55 -4.54 2.33
C SER A 201 8.50 -5.02 1.24
N VAL A 202 8.21 -4.69 -0.01
CA VAL A 202 8.99 -5.12 -1.18
C VAL A 202 10.17 -4.17 -1.47
N THR A 203 10.18 -2.99 -0.85
CA THR A 203 11.25 -1.98 -0.98
C THR A 203 12.47 -2.34 -0.11
N PRO A 204 13.63 -1.65 -0.21
CA PRO A 204 14.81 -1.96 0.60
C PRO A 204 14.79 -1.36 2.02
N VAL A 205 13.69 -0.77 2.50
CA VAL A 205 13.60 -0.20 3.85
C VAL A 205 13.81 -1.26 4.94
N SER A 206 14.64 -0.97 5.95
CA SER A 206 14.80 -1.86 7.11
C SER A 206 13.55 -1.84 8.00
N ILE A 207 13.27 -2.95 8.70
CA ILE A 207 12.12 -3.05 9.62
C ILE A 207 12.11 -1.96 10.71
N GLY A 208 13.27 -1.64 11.31
CA GLY A 208 13.37 -0.62 12.35
C GLY A 208 12.97 0.77 11.85
N HIS A 209 13.54 1.22 10.72
CA HIS A 209 13.14 2.48 10.09
C HIS A 209 11.66 2.50 9.70
N TYR A 210 11.12 1.38 9.20
CA TYR A 210 9.69 1.28 8.87
C TYR A 210 8.80 1.43 10.11
N MET A 211 9.12 0.71 11.19
CA MET A 211 8.33 0.73 12.42
C MET A 211 8.37 2.11 13.08
N LEU A 212 9.55 2.69 13.27
CA LEU A 212 9.69 4.00 13.90
C LEU A 212 9.04 5.12 13.05
N ALA A 213 9.26 5.11 11.74
CA ALA A 213 8.64 6.09 10.85
C ALA A 213 7.12 5.92 10.80
N SER A 214 6.62 4.68 10.80
CA SER A 214 5.17 4.41 10.82
C SER A 214 4.54 4.84 12.13
N TRP A 215 5.17 4.51 13.26
CA TRP A 215 4.70 4.91 14.59
C TRP A 215 4.56 6.44 14.69
N LEU A 216 5.63 7.18 14.34
CA LEU A 216 5.62 8.64 14.37
C LEU A 216 4.65 9.25 13.34
N GLY A 217 4.61 8.71 12.13
CA GLY A 217 3.76 9.23 11.06
C GLY A 217 2.28 8.97 11.26
N MET A 218 1.92 7.94 12.02
CA MET A 218 0.53 7.60 12.31
C MET A 218 -0.03 8.32 13.53
N MET A 219 0.81 8.85 14.43
CA MET A 219 0.34 9.54 15.64
C MET A 219 -0.73 10.60 15.38
N PRO A 220 -0.60 11.52 14.40
CA PRO A 220 -1.59 12.58 14.20
C PRO A 220 -2.97 12.03 13.81
N ILE A 221 -3.00 11.07 12.87
CA ILE A 221 -4.25 10.50 12.39
C ILE A 221 -4.89 9.57 13.43
N THR A 222 -4.08 8.81 14.17
CA THR A 222 -4.56 7.98 15.28
C THR A 222 -5.16 8.86 16.36
N PHE A 223 -4.49 9.94 16.77
CA PHE A 223 -5.01 10.87 17.77
C PHE A 223 -6.36 11.46 17.35
N ALA A 224 -6.47 11.94 16.10
CA ALA A 224 -7.71 12.50 15.58
C ALA A 224 -8.86 11.48 15.59
N LEU A 225 -8.62 10.25 15.15
CA LEU A 225 -9.65 9.20 15.13
C LEU A 225 -10.06 8.76 16.54
N VAL A 226 -9.11 8.56 17.45
CA VAL A 226 -9.42 8.23 18.84
C VAL A 226 -10.22 9.37 19.48
N TYR A 227 -9.82 10.61 19.25
CA TYR A 227 -10.56 11.79 19.74
C TYR A 227 -12.00 11.81 19.23
N VAL A 228 -12.22 11.58 17.93
CA VAL A 228 -13.58 11.45 17.37
C VAL A 228 -14.34 10.32 18.07
N GLY A 229 -13.71 9.16 18.30
CA GLY A 229 -14.30 8.05 19.04
C GLY A 229 -14.75 8.44 20.46
N THR A 230 -13.91 9.21 21.17
CA THR A 230 -14.25 9.71 22.52
C THR A 230 -15.40 10.70 22.50
N THR A 231 -15.41 11.65 21.55
CA THR A 231 -16.50 12.63 21.43
C THR A 231 -17.83 11.95 21.07
N LEU A 232 -17.79 10.87 20.28
CA LEU A 232 -18.98 10.08 19.99
C LEU A 232 -19.57 9.44 21.24
N LYS A 233 -18.73 8.96 22.18
CA LYS A 233 -19.18 8.46 23.48
C LYS A 233 -19.79 9.56 24.34
N ASP A 234 -19.12 10.69 24.47
CA ASP A 234 -19.65 11.83 25.24
C ASP A 234 -21.01 12.29 24.69
N LEU A 235 -21.16 12.33 23.36
CA LEU A 235 -22.41 12.69 22.71
C LEU A 235 -23.50 11.63 22.94
N SER A 236 -23.18 10.34 22.87
CA SER A 236 -24.14 9.26 23.17
C SER A 236 -24.56 9.27 24.63
N ASP A 237 -23.63 9.49 25.56
CA ASP A 237 -23.89 9.50 26.99
C ASP A 237 -24.77 10.71 27.36
N VAL A 238 -24.49 11.87 26.76
CA VAL A 238 -25.36 13.04 26.90
C VAL A 238 -26.73 12.73 26.34
N THR A 239 -26.88 12.27 25.09
CA THR A 239 -28.19 12.00 24.46
C THR A 239 -29.01 10.90 25.13
N HIS A 240 -28.37 9.86 25.68
CA HIS A 240 -29.03 8.90 26.56
C HIS A 240 -29.47 9.53 27.89
N GLY A 241 -28.68 10.47 28.42
CA GLY A 241 -29.08 11.35 29.51
C GLY A 241 -30.31 12.21 29.20
N TRP A 242 -30.54 12.65 27.96
CA TRP A 242 -31.80 13.35 27.59
C TRP A 242 -33.04 12.45 27.75
N GLY A 243 -32.89 11.13 27.74
CA GLY A 243 -33.97 10.17 28.05
C GLY A 243 -34.38 10.19 29.53
N GLU A 244 -33.42 10.34 30.46
CA GLU A 244 -33.69 10.47 31.90
C GLU A 244 -34.00 11.91 32.33
N PHE A 245 -33.40 12.91 31.68
CA PHE A 245 -33.67 14.33 31.90
C PHE A 245 -35.03 14.79 31.33
N SER A 246 -35.72 13.96 30.53
CA SER A 246 -36.97 14.35 29.86
C SER A 246 -38.12 14.56 30.87
N LYS A 247 -38.44 13.59 31.74
CA LYS A 247 -39.67 13.68 32.55
C LYS A 247 -39.63 14.75 33.64
N THR A 248 -38.53 14.86 34.37
CA THR A 248 -38.39 15.81 35.49
C THR A 248 -38.21 17.24 35.00
N ARG A 249 -37.49 17.46 33.90
CA ARG A 249 -37.25 18.80 33.35
C ARG A 249 -38.45 19.32 32.57
N TRP A 250 -39.19 18.47 31.85
CA TRP A 250 -40.50 18.84 31.30
C TRP A 250 -41.49 19.19 32.42
N ALA A 251 -41.53 18.43 33.52
CA ALA A 251 -42.36 18.77 34.67
C ALA A 251 -41.96 20.12 35.28
N LEU A 252 -40.67 20.42 35.43
CA LEU A 252 -40.18 21.70 35.94
C LEU A 252 -40.42 22.88 34.97
N ILE A 253 -40.32 22.65 33.66
CA ILE A 253 -40.62 23.68 32.63
C ILE A 253 -42.12 23.98 32.60
N VAL A 254 -42.97 22.95 32.68
CA VAL A 254 -44.42 23.12 32.77
C VAL A 254 -44.80 23.80 34.09
N LEU A 255 -44.20 23.40 35.23
CA LEU A 255 -44.42 24.03 36.53
C LEU A 255 -43.96 25.50 36.50
N GLY A 256 -42.81 25.79 35.90
CA GLY A 256 -42.28 27.14 35.74
C GLY A 256 -43.17 28.02 34.85
N LEU A 257 -43.73 27.48 33.78
CA LEU A 257 -44.69 28.18 32.92
C LEU A 257 -46.04 28.42 33.62
N VAL A 258 -46.52 27.48 34.44
CA VAL A 258 -47.75 27.65 35.24
C VAL A 258 -47.56 28.69 36.35
N VAL A 259 -46.38 28.77 36.96
CA VAL A 259 -46.04 29.79 37.96
C VAL A 259 -45.84 31.17 37.30
N SER A 260 -45.26 31.21 36.10
CA SER A 260 -45.04 32.47 35.37
C SER A 260 -46.29 33.01 34.66
N GLY A 261 -47.33 32.18 34.48
CA GLY A 261 -48.60 32.57 33.86
C GLY A 261 -49.64 33.17 34.81
N LYS A 262 -49.28 33.43 36.07
CA LYS A 262 -50.13 34.10 37.07
C LYS A 262 -49.48 35.37 37.62
N PHE A 263 -49.07 36.28 36.75
CA PHE A 263 -48.86 37.70 37.07
C PHE A 263 -49.15 38.54 35.82
#